data_AF-A0A3A8ZZL9-F1
#
_entry.id   AF-A0A3A8ZZL9-F1
#
_cell.length_a   1.000
_cell.length_b   1.000
_cell.length_c   1.000
_cell.angle_alpha   90.00
_cell.angle_beta   90.00
_cell.angle_gamma   90.00
#
_symmetry.space_group_name_H-M   'P 1'
#
loop_
_entity.id
_entity.type
_entity.pdbx_description
1 polymer ?
#
loop_
_entity_poly.entity_id
_entity_poly.type
_entity_poly.pdbx_seq_one_letter_code
_entity_poly.pdbx_strand_id
1 'polypeptide(L)'
;MADKKYIKTVIEEKVVKVDGRAEADRFFNYPYNALEEALVNAVLHKNYKEDVPIEIRIYLDQIQIINFPGPDHYIDMEKFAAGKVRERRYRNPKIGEFFKEIDLSEKKSTGISKILRELKRNGSPLPEFETDVDRTYMITTIRIHEKFRTENENFAQKNERSFGA
;
A
#
# COMPACT_ATOMS: atom_id res chain seq x y z
N MET A 1 12.10 -14.61 -8.19
CA MET A 1 11.38 -15.65 -7.41
C MET A 1 11.59 -15.52 -5.88
N ALA A 2 12.41 -14.57 -5.39
CA ALA A 2 12.69 -14.34 -3.97
C ALA A 2 11.79 -13.27 -3.30
N ASP A 3 11.21 -12.33 -4.06
CA ASP A 3 10.52 -11.16 -3.47
C ASP A 3 9.14 -11.46 -2.86
N LYS A 4 8.40 -12.45 -3.38
CA LYS A 4 7.07 -12.81 -2.86
C LYS A 4 7.09 -13.37 -1.43
N LYS A 5 8.26 -13.80 -0.91
CA LYS A 5 8.35 -14.48 0.40
C LYS A 5 8.32 -13.51 1.59
N TYR A 6 8.92 -12.33 1.47
CA TYR A 6 9.03 -11.37 2.59
C TYR A 6 7.73 -10.59 2.85
N ILE A 7 7.00 -10.23 1.79
CA ILE A 7 5.68 -9.57 1.93
C ILE A 7 4.66 -10.51 2.60
N LYS A 8 4.71 -11.82 2.29
CA LYS A 8 3.85 -12.82 2.95
C LYS A 8 4.12 -12.97 4.45
N THR A 9 5.29 -12.56 4.95
CA THR A 9 5.61 -12.63 6.37
C THR A 9 4.93 -11.51 7.17
N VAL A 10 4.49 -10.44 6.52
CA VAL A 10 3.87 -9.27 7.16
C VAL A 10 2.35 -9.26 7.00
N ILE A 11 1.83 -10.00 6.02
CA ILE A 11 0.38 -10.07 5.76
C ILE A 11 -0.24 -11.23 6.55
N GLU A 12 -1.23 -10.89 7.37
CA GLU A 12 -1.99 -11.82 8.19
C GLU A 12 -3.48 -11.77 7.78
N GLU A 13 -4.11 -12.95 7.65
CA GLU A 13 -5.56 -13.08 7.42
C GLU A 13 -6.28 -13.26 8.76
N LYS A 14 -7.44 -12.63 8.91
CA LYS A 14 -8.36 -12.86 10.01
C LYS A 14 -9.73 -13.27 9.50
N VAL A 15 -10.30 -14.27 10.16
CA VAL A 15 -11.61 -14.82 9.85
C VAL A 15 -12.51 -14.65 11.07
N VAL A 16 -13.60 -13.91 10.92
CA VAL A 16 -14.57 -13.65 11.98
C VAL A 16 -15.89 -14.32 11.62
N LYS A 17 -16.35 -15.23 12.47
CA LYS A 17 -17.70 -15.82 12.35
C LYS A 17 -18.72 -14.82 12.91
N VAL A 18 -19.80 -14.61 12.16
CA VAL A 18 -20.90 -13.76 12.58
C VAL A 18 -22.08 -14.67 12.91
N ASP A 19 -22.59 -14.59 14.14
CA ASP A 19 -23.72 -15.40 14.57
C ASP A 19 -24.95 -15.14 13.70
N GLY A 20 -25.61 -16.21 13.26
CA GLY A 20 -26.77 -16.14 12.37
C GLY A 20 -26.44 -16.01 10.87
N ARG A 21 -25.16 -15.94 10.47
CA ARG A 21 -24.72 -15.97 9.07
C ARG A 21 -23.83 -17.19 8.81
N ALA A 22 -24.11 -17.93 7.73
CA ALA A 22 -23.31 -19.09 7.34
C ALA A 22 -21.91 -18.71 6.84
N GLU A 23 -21.76 -17.52 6.26
CA GLU A 23 -20.49 -16.98 5.77
C GLU A 23 -19.72 -16.26 6.88
N ALA A 24 -18.41 -16.46 6.93
CA ALA A 24 -17.50 -15.73 7.80
C ALA A 24 -16.93 -14.49 7.07
N ASP A 25 -16.74 -13.40 7.80
CA ASP A 25 -16.03 -12.23 7.29
C ASP A 25 -14.53 -12.49 7.27
N ARG A 26 -13.88 -12.23 6.13
CA ARG A 26 -12.44 -12.41 5.94
C ARG A 26 -11.80 -11.10 5.54
N PHE A 27 -10.74 -10.71 6.23
CA PHE A 27 -10.00 -9.48 5.94
C PHE A 27 -8.53 -9.65 6.37
N PHE A 28 -7.65 -8.91 5.71
CA PHE A 28 -6.21 -8.92 5.97
C PHE A 28 -5.78 -7.69 6.76
N ASN A 29 -4.68 -7.79 7.50
CA ASN A 29 -4.07 -6.62 8.15
C ASN A 29 -3.62 -5.59 7.09
N TYR A 30 -3.12 -6.06 5.95
CA TYR A 30 -2.82 -5.30 4.75
C TYR A 30 -3.22 -6.10 3.50
N PRO A 31 -4.09 -5.59 2.61
CA PRO A 31 -4.46 -6.30 1.39
C PRO A 31 -3.26 -6.45 0.44
N TYR A 32 -2.91 -7.69 0.10
CA TYR A 32 -1.78 -7.99 -0.80
C TYR A 32 -1.87 -7.20 -2.12
N ASN A 33 -3.04 -7.18 -2.75
CA ASN A 33 -3.24 -6.49 -4.03
C ASN A 33 -3.03 -4.96 -3.94
N ALA A 34 -3.33 -4.35 -2.79
CA ALA A 34 -3.10 -2.93 -2.57
C ALA A 34 -1.61 -2.63 -2.40
N LEU A 35 -0.90 -3.46 -1.62
CA LEU A 35 0.55 -3.35 -1.43
C LEU A 35 1.32 -3.61 -2.73
N GLU A 36 0.94 -4.66 -3.47
CA GLU A 36 1.53 -5.01 -4.77
C GLU A 36 1.40 -3.84 -5.75
N GLU A 37 0.21 -3.26 -5.87
CA GLU A 37 -0.03 -2.13 -6.76
C GLU A 37 0.73 -0.87 -6.33
N ALA A 38 0.84 -0.60 -5.03
CA ALA A 38 1.63 0.51 -4.52
C ALA A 38 3.13 0.35 -4.84
N LEU A 39 3.68 -0.86 -4.70
CA LEU A 39 5.06 -1.18 -5.07
C LEU A 39 5.29 -1.09 -6.57
N VAL A 40 4.36 -1.61 -7.38
CA VAL A 40 4.40 -1.49 -8.84
C VAL A 40 4.44 -0.03 -9.25
N ASN A 41 3.60 0.83 -8.66
CA ASN A 41 3.62 2.27 -8.95
C ASN A 41 4.96 2.91 -8.58
N ALA A 42 5.55 2.57 -7.44
CA ALA A 42 6.87 3.06 -7.06
C ALA A 42 7.95 2.67 -8.10
N VAL A 43 7.94 1.42 -8.58
CA VAL A 43 8.85 0.94 -9.64
C VAL A 43 8.62 1.69 -10.97
N LEU A 44 7.36 1.84 -11.39
CA LEU A 44 7.02 2.47 -12.66
C LEU A 44 7.36 3.97 -12.72
N HIS A 45 7.38 4.64 -11.55
CA HIS A 45 7.63 6.07 -11.44
C HIS A 45 9.02 6.44 -10.90
N LYS A 46 9.84 5.47 -10.47
CA LYS A 46 11.23 5.69 -10.03
C LYS A 46 12.06 6.43 -11.09
N ASN A 47 12.91 7.38 -10.67
CA ASN A 47 13.99 7.84 -11.53
C ASN A 47 15.15 6.82 -11.51
N TYR A 48 15.32 6.08 -12.61
CA TYR A 48 16.42 5.12 -12.77
C TYR A 48 17.75 5.76 -13.18
N LYS A 49 17.78 7.07 -13.43
CA LYS A 49 19.04 7.81 -13.66
C LYS A 49 19.76 8.14 -12.35
N GLU A 50 19.04 8.08 -11.22
CA GLU A 50 19.57 8.33 -9.89
C GLU A 50 19.64 7.03 -9.08
N ASP A 51 20.72 6.90 -8.32
CA ASP A 51 20.97 5.75 -7.45
C ASP A 51 20.27 5.90 -6.07
N VAL A 52 19.02 6.36 -6.10
CA VAL A 52 18.17 6.42 -4.92
C VAL A 52 17.25 5.20 -4.95
N PRO A 53 17.27 4.32 -3.93
CA PRO A 53 16.41 3.14 -3.90
C PRO A 53 14.96 3.53 -3.59
N ILE A 54 14.03 2.61 -3.88
CA ILE A 54 12.68 2.64 -3.30
C ILE A 54 12.82 2.12 -1.87
N GLU A 55 12.37 2.90 -0.89
CA GLU A 55 12.45 2.53 0.52
C GLU A 55 11.10 2.02 1.01
N ILE A 56 11.10 0.91 1.75
CA ILE A 56 9.90 0.33 2.37
C ILE A 56 10.12 0.33 3.89
N ARG A 57 9.33 1.13 4.60
CA ARG A 57 9.34 1.15 6.07
C ARG A 57 8.12 0.43 6.60
N ILE A 58 8.34 -0.49 7.53
CA ILE A 58 7.28 -1.29 8.15
C ILE A 58 7.24 -0.92 9.63
N TYR A 59 6.11 -0.38 10.05
CA TYR A 59 5.80 -0.05 11.43
C TYR A 59 4.73 -1.01 11.97
N LEU A 60 4.46 -0.94 13.27
CA LEU A 60 3.45 -1.79 13.90
C LEU A 60 2.04 -1.56 13.34
N ASP A 61 1.73 -0.34 12.89
CA ASP A 61 0.40 0.09 12.47
C ASP A 61 0.32 0.59 11.02
N GLN A 62 1.45 0.61 10.28
CA GLN A 62 1.46 1.05 8.90
C GLN A 62 2.67 0.53 8.11
N ILE A 63 2.52 0.51 6.78
CA ILE A 63 3.62 0.32 5.82
C ILE A 63 3.73 1.60 4.98
N GLN A 64 4.95 2.11 4.84
CA GLN A 64 5.27 3.25 3.99
C GLN A 64 6.15 2.82 2.83
N ILE A 65 5.77 3.22 1.62
CA ILE A 65 6.57 3.06 0.41
C ILE A 65 7.01 4.46 -0.02
N ILE A 66 8.32 4.69 -0.02
CA ILE A 66 8.94 5.98 -0.30
C ILE A 66 9.67 5.89 -1.63
N ASN A 67 9.37 6.83 -2.51
CA ASN A 67 9.82 6.89 -3.88
C ASN A 67 10.44 8.27 -4.17
N PHE A 68 11.56 8.27 -4.89
CA PHE A 68 12.16 9.46 -5.51
C PHE A 68 12.17 9.30 -7.04
N PRO A 69 11.62 10.27 -7.79
CA PRO A 69 11.07 11.54 -7.37
C PRO A 69 9.58 11.43 -7.00
N GLY A 70 9.02 12.54 -6.52
CA GLY A 70 7.58 12.70 -6.38
C GLY A 70 6.83 12.76 -7.73
N PRO A 71 5.50 12.93 -7.67
CA PRO A 71 4.67 13.07 -8.87
C PRO A 71 5.00 14.37 -9.60
N ASP A 72 4.86 14.41 -10.92
CA ASP A 72 5.14 15.63 -11.69
C ASP A 72 4.29 16.82 -11.20
N HIS A 73 4.84 18.05 -11.22
CA HIS A 73 4.21 19.25 -10.64
C HIS A 73 2.79 19.56 -11.16
N TYR A 74 2.47 19.19 -12.40
CA TYR A 74 1.14 19.40 -12.98
C TYR A 74 0.08 18.42 -12.45
N ILE A 75 0.48 17.41 -11.66
CA ILE A 75 -0.43 16.48 -11.02
C ILE A 75 -1.06 17.14 -9.80
N ASP A 76 -2.38 17.27 -9.87
CA ASP A 76 -3.25 17.70 -8.78
C ASP A 76 -3.34 16.58 -7.72
N MET A 77 -2.85 16.84 -6.52
CA MET A 77 -2.77 15.84 -5.44
C MET A 77 -4.13 15.47 -4.86
N GLU A 78 -5.11 16.37 -4.87
CA GLU A 78 -6.46 16.05 -4.40
C GLU A 78 -7.12 15.06 -5.36
N LYS A 79 -7.00 15.30 -6.67
CA LYS A 79 -7.46 14.36 -7.69
C LYS A 79 -6.65 13.07 -7.68
N PHE A 80 -5.35 13.15 -7.39
CA PHE A 80 -4.48 11.99 -7.22
C PHE A 80 -4.98 11.09 -6.11
N ALA A 81 -5.12 11.63 -4.89
CA ALA A 81 -5.58 10.88 -3.72
C ALA A 81 -7.00 10.31 -3.93
N ALA A 82 -7.86 10.99 -4.69
CA ALA A 82 -9.18 10.50 -5.06
C ALA A 82 -9.18 9.43 -6.18
N GLY A 83 -8.02 9.07 -6.75
CA GLY A 83 -7.91 8.15 -7.87
C GLY A 83 -8.55 8.67 -9.17
N LYS A 84 -8.59 10.01 -9.35
CA LYS A 84 -9.22 10.72 -10.48
C LYS A 84 -8.19 11.35 -11.43
N VAL A 85 -6.94 10.86 -11.42
CA VAL A 85 -5.89 11.33 -12.33
C VAL A 85 -6.24 10.96 -13.77
N ARG A 86 -6.19 11.95 -14.67
CA ARG A 86 -6.46 11.75 -16.10
C ARG A 86 -5.23 11.38 -16.91
N GLU A 87 -4.04 11.77 -16.44
CA GLU A 87 -2.76 11.52 -17.11
C GLU A 87 -2.38 10.03 -17.04
N ARG A 88 -1.78 9.51 -18.12
CA ARG A 88 -1.58 8.07 -18.33
C ARG A 88 -0.16 7.63 -18.59
N ARG A 89 0.80 8.51 -18.31
CA ARG A 89 2.21 8.29 -18.60
C ARG A 89 2.95 7.81 -17.36
N TYR A 90 3.48 6.59 -17.44
CA TYR A 90 4.55 6.16 -16.56
C TYR A 90 5.86 6.83 -16.96
N ARG A 91 6.71 7.13 -15.99
CA ARG A 91 8.08 7.61 -16.26
C ARG A 91 8.89 6.54 -17.00
N ASN A 92 8.62 5.27 -16.70
CA ASN A 92 9.29 4.12 -17.29
C ASN A 92 8.29 3.25 -18.08
N PRO A 93 7.86 3.66 -19.29
CA PRO A 93 6.82 2.96 -20.05
C PRO A 93 7.22 1.54 -20.47
N LYS A 94 8.52 1.29 -20.76
CA LYS A 94 9.04 -0.04 -21.09
C LYS A 94 8.93 -1.03 -19.94
N ILE A 95 9.18 -0.57 -18.70
CA ILE A 95 8.97 -1.39 -17.50
C ILE A 95 7.47 -1.69 -17.35
N GLY A 96 6.62 -0.71 -17.62
CA GLY A 96 5.17 -0.90 -17.62
C GLY A 96 4.66 -1.87 -18.70
N GLU A 97 5.32 -1.98 -19.85
CA GLU A 97 5.02 -2.99 -20.86
C GLU A 97 5.41 -4.39 -20.37
N PHE A 98 6.60 -4.54 -19.83
CA PHE A 98 7.05 -5.80 -19.23
C PHE A 98 6.13 -6.27 -18.08
N PHE A 99 5.71 -5.35 -17.19
CA PHE A 99 4.83 -5.71 -16.06
C PHE A 99 3.45 -6.19 -16.50
N LYS A 100 2.96 -5.74 -17.65
CA LYS A 100 1.72 -6.27 -18.24
C LYS A 100 1.90 -7.66 -18.82
N GLU A 101 3.06 -7.95 -19.42
CA GLU A 101 3.35 -9.28 -19.98
C GLU A 101 3.37 -10.36 -18.89
N ILE A 102 3.75 -9.99 -17.66
CA ILE A 102 3.82 -10.91 -16.51
C ILE A 102 2.65 -10.75 -15.52
N ASP A 103 1.58 -10.07 -15.92
CA ASP A 103 0.34 -9.86 -15.14
C ASP A 103 0.54 -9.23 -13.74
N LEU A 104 1.59 -8.42 -13.58
CA LEU A 104 1.85 -7.64 -12.35
C LEU A 104 1.24 -6.24 -12.38
N SER A 105 0.70 -5.80 -13.51
CA SER A 105 0.01 -4.52 -13.65
C SER A 105 -1.24 -4.69 -14.49
N GLU A 106 -2.37 -4.16 -14.00
CA GLU A 106 -3.58 -3.97 -14.82
C GLU A 106 -3.32 -2.89 -15.92
N LYS A 107 -4.39 -2.50 -16.64
CA LYS A 107 -4.38 -1.40 -17.63
C LYS A 107 -3.70 -0.14 -17.09
N LYS A 108 -3.06 0.63 -17.99
CA LYS A 108 -2.45 1.95 -17.67
C LYS A 108 -3.49 2.83 -16.94
N SER A 109 -3.08 3.48 -15.85
CA SER A 109 -3.84 4.50 -15.10
C SER A 109 -4.94 4.03 -14.14
N THR A 110 -4.98 2.75 -13.75
CA THR A 110 -5.90 2.30 -12.69
C THR A 110 -5.21 2.12 -11.34
N GLY A 111 -3.90 2.32 -11.23
CA GLY A 111 -3.13 1.90 -10.05
C GLY A 111 -3.64 2.49 -8.74
N ILE A 112 -3.80 3.82 -8.65
CA ILE A 112 -4.36 4.45 -7.45
C ILE A 112 -5.82 3.99 -7.22
N SER A 113 -6.65 3.94 -8.25
CA SER A 113 -8.04 3.47 -8.13
C SER A 113 -8.13 2.01 -7.67
N LYS A 114 -7.16 1.16 -8.04
CA LYS A 114 -7.05 -0.23 -7.62
C LYS A 114 -6.63 -0.30 -6.15
N ILE A 115 -5.63 0.46 -5.72
CA ILE A 115 -5.26 0.56 -4.29
C ILE A 115 -6.50 0.95 -3.45
N LEU A 116 -7.21 2.01 -3.85
CA LEU A 116 -8.44 2.47 -3.18
C LEU A 116 -9.53 1.38 -3.15
N ARG A 117 -9.75 0.69 -4.28
CA ARG A 117 -10.74 -0.38 -4.41
C ARG A 117 -10.42 -1.56 -3.50
N GLU A 118 -9.19 -2.04 -3.49
CA GLU A 118 -8.76 -3.20 -2.71
C GLU A 118 -8.78 -2.90 -1.21
N LEU A 119 -8.34 -1.70 -0.79
CA LEU A 119 -8.45 -1.26 0.61
C LEU A 119 -9.91 -1.15 1.05
N LYS A 120 -10.77 -0.52 0.24
CA LYS A 120 -12.21 -0.40 0.52
C LYS A 120 -12.88 -1.77 0.61
N ARG A 121 -12.55 -2.70 -0.30
CA ARG A 121 -13.09 -4.08 -0.29
C ARG A 121 -12.69 -4.83 0.97
N ASN A 122 -11.48 -4.62 1.48
CA ASN A 122 -10.99 -5.23 2.70
C ASN A 122 -11.54 -4.57 3.98
N GLY A 123 -12.15 -3.39 3.89
CA GLY A 123 -12.53 -2.58 5.06
C GLY A 123 -11.36 -1.85 5.71
N SER A 124 -10.23 -1.71 5.02
CA SER A 124 -9.05 -0.99 5.51
C SER A 124 -9.19 0.53 5.36
N PRO A 125 -8.44 1.32 6.16
CA PRO A 125 -8.27 2.74 5.92
C PRO A 125 -7.77 3.02 4.49
N LEU A 126 -8.18 4.16 3.92
CA LEU A 126 -7.66 4.64 2.64
C LEU A 126 -6.18 5.02 2.76
N PRO A 127 -5.40 4.96 1.67
CA PRO A 127 -3.99 5.27 1.72
C PRO A 127 -3.78 6.78 1.88
N GLU A 128 -2.69 7.15 2.53
CA GLU A 128 -2.23 8.55 2.63
C GLU A 128 -1.08 8.76 1.64
N PHE A 129 -1.11 9.90 0.95
CA PHE A 129 -0.08 10.29 0.00
C PHE A 129 0.56 11.59 0.45
N GLU A 130 1.88 11.57 0.64
CA GLU A 130 2.66 12.73 1.08
C GLU A 130 3.76 13.04 0.07
N THR A 131 3.98 14.34 -0.18
CA THR A 131 5.02 14.87 -1.04
C THR A 131 5.20 16.34 -0.69
N ASP A 132 6.39 16.88 -0.91
CA ASP A 132 6.68 18.31 -0.71
C ASP A 132 6.20 19.16 -1.90
N VAL A 133 6.39 20.48 -1.76
CA VAL A 133 6.05 21.47 -2.81
C VAL A 133 6.89 21.24 -4.07
N ASP A 134 8.16 20.85 -3.88
CA ASP A 134 9.14 20.63 -4.94
C ASP A 134 9.03 19.24 -5.61
N ARG A 135 8.08 18.40 -5.16
CA ARG A 135 7.87 17.03 -5.67
C ARG A 135 9.14 16.18 -5.65
N THR A 136 9.97 16.36 -4.64
CA THR A 136 11.24 15.62 -4.51
C THR A 136 10.99 14.16 -4.16
N TYR A 137 9.93 13.86 -3.42
CA TYR A 137 9.56 12.50 -3.02
C TYR A 137 8.06 12.24 -3.09
N MET A 138 7.69 10.96 -3.03
CA MET A 138 6.33 10.49 -2.76
C MET A 138 6.39 9.43 -1.67
N ILE A 139 5.61 9.62 -0.60
CA ILE A 139 5.34 8.59 0.40
C ILE A 139 3.91 8.10 0.20
N THR A 140 3.75 6.79 0.01
CA THR A 140 2.45 6.11 0.08
C THR A 140 2.37 5.33 1.37
N THR A 141 1.48 5.74 2.27
CA THR A 141 1.25 5.07 3.56
C THR A 141 -0.02 4.25 3.48
N ILE A 142 0.08 2.96 3.80
CA ILE A 142 -1.07 2.07 3.99
C ILE A 142 -1.10 1.69 5.46
N ARG A 143 -2.19 2.06 6.16
CA ARG A 143 -2.38 1.71 7.57
C ARG A 143 -2.92 0.30 7.73
N ILE A 144 -2.58 -0.31 8.85
CA ILE A 144 -3.11 -1.60 9.26
C ILE A 144 -4.63 -1.53 9.37
N HIS A 145 -5.30 -2.62 9.02
CA HIS A 145 -6.73 -2.75 9.24
C HIS A 145 -7.07 -2.61 10.74
N GLU A 146 -8.06 -1.78 11.08
CA GLU A 146 -8.38 -1.38 12.47
C GLU A 146 -8.57 -2.56 13.43
N LYS A 147 -9.24 -3.63 12.97
CA LYS A 147 -9.44 -4.87 13.74
C LYS A 147 -8.15 -5.64 14.14
N PHE A 148 -6.99 -5.28 13.58
CA PHE A 148 -5.68 -5.79 14.02
C PHE A 148 -4.97 -4.80 14.96
N ARG A 149 -5.26 -3.50 14.83
CA ARG A 149 -4.69 -2.46 15.70
C ARG A 149 -5.10 -2.64 17.17
N THR A 150 -6.39 -2.89 17.41
CA THR A 150 -6.94 -3.05 18.77
C THR A 150 -6.32 -4.24 19.52
N GLU A 151 -5.91 -5.30 18.81
CA GLU A 151 -5.27 -6.45 19.44
C GLU A 151 -3.83 -6.17 19.85
N ASN A 152 -3.07 -5.45 19.02
CA ASN A 152 -1.71 -5.03 19.37
C ASN A 152 -1.71 -4.13 20.61
N GLU A 153 -2.64 -3.18 20.69
CA GLU A 153 -2.79 -2.29 21.85
C GLU A 153 -3.18 -3.08 23.13
N ASN A 154 -4.09 -4.04 23.01
CA ASN A 154 -4.49 -4.91 24.14
C ASN A 154 -3.37 -5.85 24.60
N PHE A 155 -2.56 -6.38 23.66
CA PHE A 155 -1.42 -7.24 23.97
C PHE A 155 -0.30 -6.46 24.66
N ALA A 156 0.01 -5.24 24.18
CA ALA A 156 0.99 -4.35 24.80
C ALA A 156 0.61 -4.01 26.25
N GLN A 157 -0.64 -3.60 26.51
CA GLN A 157 -1.12 -3.29 27.86
C GLN A 157 -1.08 -4.50 28.81
N LYS A 158 -1.34 -5.72 28.30
CA LYS A 158 -1.30 -6.94 29.11
C LYS A 158 0.13 -7.30 29.52
N ASN A 159 1.10 -7.09 28.64
CA ASN A 159 2.50 -7.34 28.94
C ASN A 159 3.06 -6.30 29.92
N GLU A 160 2.75 -5.02 29.78
CA GLU A 160 3.19 -3.98 30.74
C GLU A 160 2.70 -4.25 32.17
N ARG A 161 1.47 -4.74 32.32
CA ARG A 161 0.92 -5.15 33.64
C ARG A 161 1.58 -6.41 34.22
N SER A 162 2.18 -7.25 33.38
CA SER A 162 2.83 -8.50 33.80
C SER A 162 4.27 -8.30 34.25
N PHE A 163 4.93 -7.21 33.81
CA PHE A 163 6.28 -6.82 34.23
C PHE A 163 6.31 -5.77 35.36
N GLY A 164 5.15 -5.23 35.74
CA GLY A 164 4.99 -4.23 36.81
C GLY A 164 4.47 -4.80 38.15
N ALA A 165 4.51 -6.12 38.35
CA ALA A 165 4.07 -6.80 39.57
C ALA A 165 5.23 -7.57 40.24
#